data_AF-A0A5U4XAJ9-F1
#
_entry.id   AF-A0A5U4XAJ9-F1
#
_cell.length_a   1.000
_cell.length_b   1.000
_cell.length_c   1.000
_cell.angle_alpha   90.00
_cell.angle_beta   90.00
_cell.angle_gamma   90.00
#
_symmetry.space_group_name_H-M   'P 1'
#
loop_
_entity.id
_entity.type
_entity.pdbx_description
1 polymer ?
#
loop_
_entity_poly.entity_id
_entity_poly.type
_entity_poly.pdbx_seq_one_letter_code
_entity_poly.pdbx_strand_id
1 'polypeptide(L)'
;RELLLRLGLSDRVDYPPSQLSGGQQQRVSIARALMNGGQVILADEPTGALDSHSGEEVMAILRQLRDRGHTVIIVTHDPLIAAQAERIIEIHDGKIVHNPPAQEKKREQGVDAAVVNTAPGWRQFASSFREALSMAWLAMAANKMRTLLTMLGIIIGIASVVSIVVVGDAAKQMVLADIRAMGTNTIDIHPGKDFGDDNPQYRQALKYDDLVAIQKQPWVNSATPSVSKSLRLRYGNIDIAVNANGVSGD
;
A
#
# COMPACT_ATOMS: atom_id res chain seq x y z
N ARG A 1 -8.11 -31.06 -3.46
CA ARG A 1 -9.33 -31.47 -4.20
C ARG A 1 -9.73 -32.92 -3.88
N GLU A 2 -8.78 -33.87 -3.88
CA GLU A 2 -9.07 -35.28 -3.55
C GLU A 2 -9.70 -35.49 -2.15
N LEU A 3 -9.25 -34.75 -1.12
CA LEU A 3 -9.85 -34.82 0.21
C LEU A 3 -11.31 -34.36 0.24
N LEU A 4 -11.66 -33.28 -0.48
CA LEU A 4 -13.04 -32.79 -0.58
C LEU A 4 -13.92 -33.76 -1.36
N LEU A 5 -13.39 -34.40 -2.42
CA LEU A 5 -14.06 -35.47 -3.15
C LEU A 5 -14.40 -36.65 -2.24
N ARG A 6 -13.44 -37.11 -1.42
CA ARG A 6 -13.64 -38.21 -0.45
C ARG A 6 -14.71 -37.90 0.60
N LEU A 7 -14.94 -36.62 0.88
CA LEU A 7 -15.92 -36.15 1.87
C LEU A 7 -17.27 -35.77 1.23
N GLY A 8 -17.47 -36.04 -0.06
CA GLY A 8 -18.73 -35.76 -0.76
C GLY A 8 -18.97 -34.27 -1.06
N LEU A 9 -17.90 -33.47 -1.12
CA LEU A 9 -17.96 -32.02 -1.36
C LEU A 9 -17.41 -31.61 -2.74
N SER A 10 -17.45 -32.51 -3.73
CA SER A 10 -16.94 -32.29 -5.08
C SER A 10 -17.56 -31.09 -5.79
N ASP A 11 -18.86 -30.92 -5.63
CA ASP A 11 -19.66 -29.95 -6.38
C ASP A 11 -19.67 -28.57 -5.70
N ARG A 12 -19.03 -28.49 -4.52
CA ARG A 12 -19.04 -27.31 -3.63
C ARG A 12 -17.64 -26.77 -3.36
N VAL A 13 -16.65 -27.12 -4.20
CA VAL A 13 -15.24 -26.73 -4.01
C VAL A 13 -15.04 -25.21 -4.03
N ASP A 14 -15.79 -24.50 -4.89
CA ASP A 14 -15.65 -23.05 -5.05
C ASP A 14 -16.63 -22.24 -4.20
N TYR A 15 -17.38 -22.91 -3.31
CA TYR A 15 -18.41 -22.27 -2.51
C TYR A 15 -17.77 -21.61 -1.28
N PRO A 16 -18.09 -20.33 -0.98
CA PRO A 16 -17.66 -19.71 0.26
C PRO A 16 -18.33 -20.41 1.46
N PRO A 17 -17.71 -20.39 2.66
CA PRO A 17 -18.27 -21.04 3.84
C PRO A 17 -19.71 -20.65 4.18
N SER A 18 -20.09 -19.41 3.90
CA SER A 18 -21.45 -18.90 4.10
C SER A 18 -22.52 -19.56 3.23
N GLN A 19 -22.13 -20.27 2.17
CA GLN A 19 -23.03 -21.02 1.28
C GLN A 19 -23.07 -22.52 1.58
N LEU A 20 -22.35 -22.98 2.61
CA LEU A 20 -22.31 -24.38 3.03
C LEU A 20 -23.19 -24.61 4.26
N SER A 21 -23.87 -25.75 4.34
CA SER A 21 -24.58 -26.15 5.56
C SER A 21 -23.59 -26.44 6.69
N GLY A 22 -24.05 -26.44 7.95
CA GLY A 22 -23.19 -26.74 9.11
C GLY A 22 -22.41 -28.05 8.96
N GLY A 23 -23.07 -29.13 8.52
CA GLY A 23 -22.42 -30.43 8.29
C GLY A 23 -21.41 -30.41 7.14
N GLN A 24 -21.64 -29.59 6.11
CA GLN A 24 -20.67 -29.39 5.04
C GLN A 24 -19.45 -28.60 5.53
N GLN A 25 -19.65 -27.55 6.34
CA GLN A 25 -18.55 -26.80 6.95
C GLN A 25 -17.70 -27.69 7.88
N GLN A 26 -18.35 -28.57 8.66
CA GLN A 26 -17.66 -29.57 9.50
C GLN A 26 -16.75 -30.47 8.65
N ARG A 27 -17.28 -30.99 7.53
CA ARG A 27 -16.52 -31.81 6.58
C ARG A 27 -15.35 -31.05 5.95
N VAL A 28 -15.51 -29.77 5.61
CA VAL A 28 -14.39 -28.93 5.17
C VAL A 28 -13.31 -28.80 6.26
N SER A 29 -13.72 -28.65 7.53
CA SER A 29 -12.78 -28.61 8.66
C SER A 29 -12.00 -29.92 8.83
N ILE A 30 -12.67 -31.07 8.67
CA ILE A 30 -12.03 -32.40 8.66
C ILE A 30 -11.05 -32.51 7.49
N ALA A 31 -11.45 -32.07 6.29
CA ALA A 31 -10.57 -32.04 5.12
C ALA A 31 -9.29 -31.23 5.41
N ARG A 32 -9.44 -30.06 6.04
CA ARG A 32 -8.34 -29.18 6.45
C ARG A 32 -7.41 -29.86 7.47
N ALA A 33 -7.95 -30.58 8.45
CA ALA A 33 -7.15 -31.33 9.43
C ALA A 33 -6.31 -32.44 8.77
N LEU A 34 -6.82 -33.05 7.70
CA LEU A 34 -6.13 -34.11 6.95
C LEU A 34 -5.11 -33.59 5.93
N MET A 35 -5.10 -32.30 5.59
CA MET A 35 -4.19 -31.76 4.56
C MET A 35 -2.71 -31.97 4.88
N ASN A 36 -2.35 -31.94 6.17
CA ASN A 36 -0.97 -32.15 6.63
C ASN A 36 -0.67 -33.61 7.03
N GLY A 37 -1.51 -34.56 6.60
CA GLY A 37 -1.41 -35.98 6.97
C GLY A 37 -2.17 -36.36 8.25
N GLY A 38 -2.54 -35.39 9.10
CA GLY A 38 -3.57 -35.57 10.14
C GLY A 38 -3.34 -36.75 11.10
N GLN A 39 -2.10 -37.01 11.54
CA GLN A 39 -1.77 -38.15 12.41
C GLN A 39 -2.56 -38.14 13.72
N VAL A 40 -2.82 -36.94 14.25
CA VAL A 40 -3.68 -36.70 15.41
C VAL A 40 -4.76 -35.69 15.00
N ILE A 41 -6.02 -36.04 15.24
CA ILE A 41 -7.18 -35.22 14.96
C ILE A 41 -7.83 -34.90 16.30
N LEU A 42 -7.86 -33.61 16.65
CA LEU A 42 -8.56 -33.09 17.81
C LEU A 42 -9.91 -32.55 17.34
N ALA A 43 -10.99 -33.09 17.86
CA ALA A 43 -12.36 -32.72 17.51
C ALA A 43 -13.06 -32.19 18.75
N ASP A 44 -13.28 -30.87 18.79
CA ASP A 44 -14.02 -30.19 19.86
C ASP A 44 -15.50 -30.13 19.47
N GLU A 45 -16.35 -30.85 20.21
CA GLU A 45 -17.80 -30.97 19.99
C GLU A 45 -18.21 -31.15 18.52
N PRO A 46 -17.72 -32.20 17.84
CA PRO A 46 -17.83 -32.31 16.38
C PRO A 46 -19.26 -32.42 15.85
N THR A 47 -20.24 -32.70 16.71
CA THR A 47 -21.66 -32.85 16.37
C THR A 47 -22.55 -31.80 17.01
N GLY A 48 -22.04 -30.93 17.89
CA GLY A 48 -22.87 -30.02 18.70
C GLY A 48 -23.65 -28.97 17.90
N ALA A 49 -23.21 -28.65 16.68
CA ALA A 49 -23.85 -27.70 15.77
C ALA A 49 -24.60 -28.36 14.60
N LEU A 50 -24.81 -29.68 14.65
CA LEU A 50 -25.33 -30.49 13.55
C LEU A 50 -26.66 -31.15 13.90
N ASP A 51 -27.48 -31.41 12.88
CA ASP A 51 -28.61 -32.33 13.01
C ASP A 51 -28.13 -33.78 13.17
N SER A 52 -29.01 -34.68 13.62
CA SER A 52 -28.66 -36.08 13.92
C SER A 52 -28.06 -36.83 12.72
N HIS A 53 -28.62 -36.63 11.52
CA HIS A 53 -28.13 -37.29 10.30
C HIS A 53 -26.73 -36.79 9.93
N SER A 54 -26.53 -35.46 9.92
CA SER A 54 -25.22 -34.86 9.68
C SER A 54 -24.18 -35.25 10.75
N GLY A 55 -24.61 -35.38 12.01
CA GLY A 55 -23.74 -35.81 13.11
C GLY A 55 -23.26 -37.25 12.95
N GLU A 56 -24.16 -38.16 12.55
CA GLU A 56 -23.81 -39.56 12.26
C GLU A 56 -22.81 -39.68 11.09
N GLU A 57 -22.99 -38.90 10.02
CA GLU A 57 -22.05 -38.85 8.90
C GLU A 57 -20.65 -38.42 9.35
N VAL A 58 -20.56 -37.37 10.17
CA VAL A 58 -19.28 -36.86 10.69
C VAL A 58 -18.61 -37.91 11.59
N MET A 59 -19.37 -38.55 12.48
CA MET A 59 -18.85 -39.63 13.32
C MET A 59 -18.43 -40.86 12.52
N ALA A 60 -19.13 -41.19 11.43
CA ALA A 60 -18.72 -42.24 10.50
C ALA A 60 -17.36 -41.92 9.85
N ILE A 61 -17.15 -40.68 9.43
CA ILE A 61 -15.86 -40.23 8.86
C ILE A 61 -14.74 -40.33 9.90
N LEU A 62 -14.96 -39.85 11.13
CA LEU A 62 -13.96 -39.94 12.20
C LEU A 62 -13.58 -41.39 12.53
N ARG A 63 -14.55 -42.31 12.53
CA ARG A 63 -14.31 -43.75 12.69
C ARG A 63 -13.47 -44.32 11.54
N GLN A 64 -13.79 -43.98 10.29
CA GLN A 64 -12.99 -44.40 9.14
C GLN A 64 -11.55 -43.88 9.18
N LEU A 65 -11.34 -42.66 9.69
CA LEU A 65 -10.00 -42.10 9.88
C LEU A 65 -9.23 -42.84 10.96
N ARG A 66 -9.88 -43.14 12.09
CA ARG A 66 -9.31 -44.01 13.12
C ARG A 66 -8.91 -45.37 12.54
N ASP A 67 -9.77 -45.99 11.74
CA ASP A 67 -9.49 -47.32 11.13
C ASP A 67 -8.30 -47.30 10.16
N ARG A 68 -7.96 -46.12 9.63
CA ARG A 68 -6.75 -45.89 8.82
C ARG A 68 -5.50 -45.58 9.65
N GLY A 69 -5.57 -45.67 10.98
CA GLY A 69 -4.44 -45.45 11.88
C GLY A 69 -4.27 -44.02 12.38
N HIS A 70 -5.20 -43.11 12.08
CA HIS A 70 -5.18 -41.76 12.66
C HIS A 70 -5.62 -41.82 14.13
N THR A 71 -4.95 -41.07 15.00
CA THR A 71 -5.40 -40.89 16.38
C THR A 71 -6.49 -39.83 16.41
N VAL A 72 -7.69 -40.18 16.85
CA VAL A 72 -8.81 -39.24 16.96
C VAL A 72 -9.15 -39.04 18.42
N ILE A 73 -9.14 -37.79 18.87
CA ILE A 73 -9.56 -37.39 20.22
C ILE A 73 -10.76 -36.49 20.07
N ILE A 74 -11.88 -36.91 20.66
CA ILE A 74 -13.14 -36.19 20.63
C ILE A 74 -13.42 -35.64 22.04
N VAL A 75 -13.66 -34.34 22.13
CA VAL A 75 -14.18 -33.70 23.33
C VAL A 75 -15.70 -33.57 23.12
N THR A 76 -16.47 -34.16 24.02
CA THR A 76 -17.92 -34.02 23.99
C THR A 76 -18.56 -34.09 25.37
N HIS A 77 -19.65 -33.35 25.55
CA HIS A 77 -20.56 -33.46 26.70
C HIS A 77 -21.70 -34.46 26.47
N ASP A 78 -21.89 -34.98 25.24
CA ASP A 78 -22.95 -35.94 24.92
C ASP A 78 -22.49 -37.39 25.20
N PRO A 79 -23.11 -38.10 26.17
CA PRO A 79 -22.75 -39.48 26.47
C PRO A 79 -23.01 -40.44 25.30
N LEU A 80 -23.95 -40.15 24.40
CA LEU A 80 -24.24 -40.98 23.22
C LEU A 80 -23.12 -40.90 22.18
N ILE A 81 -22.50 -39.74 22.04
CA ILE A 81 -21.33 -39.54 21.17
C ILE A 81 -20.09 -40.16 21.83
N ALA A 82 -19.90 -39.94 23.13
CA ALA A 82 -18.80 -40.53 23.88
C ALA A 82 -18.82 -42.07 23.84
N ALA A 83 -20.01 -42.69 23.89
CA ALA A 83 -20.17 -44.14 23.81
C ALA A 83 -19.69 -44.75 22.47
N GLN A 84 -19.52 -43.95 21.42
CA GLN A 84 -18.97 -44.41 20.15
C GLN A 84 -17.44 -44.47 20.14
N ALA A 85 -16.77 -43.88 21.13
CA ALA A 85 -15.33 -43.90 21.30
C ALA A 85 -14.85 -45.17 22.01
N GLU A 86 -13.62 -45.60 21.70
CA GLU A 86 -13.05 -46.82 22.29
C GLU A 86 -12.51 -46.61 23.71
N ARG A 87 -12.24 -45.35 24.06
CA ARG A 87 -11.74 -44.93 25.37
C ARG A 87 -12.41 -43.62 25.74
N ILE A 88 -13.08 -43.62 26.89
CA ILE A 88 -13.80 -42.45 27.42
C ILE A 88 -13.02 -41.95 28.61
N ILE A 89 -12.54 -40.71 28.55
CA ILE A 89 -11.84 -40.04 29.66
C ILE A 89 -12.76 -38.95 30.17
N GLU A 90 -13.09 -38.99 31.46
CA GLU A 90 -13.96 -38.01 32.09
C GLU A 90 -13.14 -37.01 32.92
N ILE A 91 -13.40 -35.73 32.71
CA ILE A 91 -12.75 -34.62 33.40
C ILE A 91 -13.83 -33.83 34.15
N HIS A 92 -13.62 -33.57 35.43
CA HIS A 92 -14.48 -32.76 36.27
C HIS A 92 -13.61 -31.80 37.11
N ASP A 93 -13.98 -30.51 37.17
CA ASP A 93 -13.23 -29.46 37.88
C ASP A 93 -11.72 -29.45 37.58
N GLY A 94 -11.35 -29.63 36.30
CA GLY A 94 -9.95 -29.65 35.85
C GLY A 94 -9.15 -30.90 36.28
N LYS A 95 -9.81 -31.91 36.85
CA LYS A 95 -9.19 -33.20 37.23
C LYS A 95 -9.78 -34.34 36.43
N ILE A 96 -8.94 -35.30 36.04
CA ILE A 96 -9.40 -36.53 35.40
C ILE A 96 -10.00 -37.42 36.51
N VAL A 97 -11.31 -37.66 36.43
CA VAL A 97 -12.04 -38.48 37.40
C VAL A 97 -12.20 -39.93 36.93
N HIS A 98 -12.24 -40.15 35.61
CA HIS A 98 -12.29 -41.49 35.03
C HIS A 98 -11.34 -41.60 33.85
N ASN A 99 -10.49 -42.63 33.85
CA ASN A 99 -9.57 -42.93 32.76
C ASN A 99 -9.34 -44.45 32.64
N PRO A 100 -10.11 -45.14 31.79
CA PRO A 100 -9.92 -46.56 31.59
C PRO A 100 -8.58 -46.82 30.87
N PRO A 101 -7.94 -47.98 31.13
CA PRO A 101 -6.70 -48.35 30.48
C PRO A 101 -6.89 -48.41 28.96
N ALA A 102 -5.84 -48.08 28.21
CA ALA A 102 -5.87 -48.19 26.76
C ALA A 102 -6.09 -49.66 26.37
N GLN A 103 -7.05 -49.91 25.48
CA GLN A 103 -7.21 -51.24 24.90
C GLN A 103 -6.05 -51.48 23.92
N GLU A 104 -5.29 -52.56 24.14
CA GLU A 104 -4.20 -52.96 23.23
C GLU A 104 -4.79 -53.50 21.92
N LYS A 105 -5.02 -52.61 20.96
CA LYS A 105 -5.22 -53.00 19.56
C LYS A 105 -3.87 -53.03 18.84
N LYS A 106 -3.58 -54.16 18.19
CA LYS A 106 -2.38 -54.38 17.38
C LYS A 106 -2.35 -53.32 16.27
N ARG A 107 -1.45 -52.33 16.38
CA ARG A 107 -1.29 -51.28 15.35
C ARG A 107 -0.74 -51.91 14.08
N GLU A 108 -1.58 -52.08 13.07
CA GLU A 108 -1.12 -52.33 11.71
C GLU A 108 -0.64 -51.00 11.12
N GLN A 109 0.67 -50.92 10.87
CA GLN A 109 1.40 -49.87 10.13
C GLN A 109 0.98 -48.42 10.44
N GLY A 110 1.74 -47.78 11.35
CA GLY A 110 1.59 -46.34 11.61
C GLY A 110 1.73 -45.54 10.31
N VAL A 111 0.84 -44.56 10.14
CA VAL A 111 0.87 -43.63 9.01
C VAL A 111 2.28 -43.03 8.92
N ASP A 112 2.96 -43.26 7.79
CA ASP A 112 4.30 -42.74 7.55
C ASP A 112 4.33 -41.24 7.87
N ALA A 113 5.22 -40.86 8.79
CA ALA A 113 5.34 -39.48 9.20
C ALA A 113 5.71 -38.65 7.97
N ALA A 114 4.83 -37.72 7.58
CA ALA A 114 5.09 -36.82 6.47
C ALA A 114 6.41 -36.09 6.75
N VAL A 115 7.44 -36.42 5.96
CA VAL A 115 8.76 -35.81 6.05
C VAL A 115 8.59 -34.34 5.70
N VAL A 116 8.79 -33.46 6.68
CA VAL A 116 8.82 -32.02 6.47
C VAL A 116 10.07 -31.70 5.67
N ASN A 117 9.93 -31.66 4.34
CA ASN A 117 10.99 -31.21 3.45
C ASN A 117 11.25 -29.73 3.69
N THR A 118 12.34 -29.44 4.38
CA THR A 118 12.85 -28.08 4.58
C THR A 118 13.49 -27.62 3.27
N ALA A 119 12.74 -26.85 2.48
CA ALA A 119 13.31 -26.15 1.34
C ALA A 119 14.34 -25.10 1.82
N PRO A 120 15.35 -24.75 1.01
CA PRO A 120 16.28 -23.69 1.34
C PRO A 120 15.54 -22.35 1.57
N GLY A 121 15.91 -21.64 2.64
CA GLY A 121 15.13 -20.54 3.22
C GLY A 121 14.73 -19.41 2.26
N TRP A 122 15.55 -19.09 1.25
CA TRP A 122 15.19 -18.07 0.25
C TRP A 122 14.06 -18.51 -0.69
N ARG A 123 14.05 -19.77 -1.13
CA ARG A 123 12.97 -20.30 -1.99
C ARG A 123 11.67 -20.38 -1.22
N GLN A 124 11.73 -20.77 0.05
CA GLN A 124 10.57 -20.79 0.95
C GLN A 124 10.06 -19.37 1.21
N PHE A 125 10.95 -18.40 1.45
CA PHE A 125 10.56 -17.00 1.60
C PHE A 125 9.85 -16.45 0.35
N ALA A 126 10.39 -16.71 -0.84
CA ALA A 126 9.77 -16.28 -2.09
C ALA A 126 8.39 -16.93 -2.32
N SER A 127 8.23 -18.23 -2.03
CA SER A 127 6.92 -18.90 -2.14
C SER A 127 5.92 -18.38 -1.11
N SER A 128 6.34 -18.21 0.14
CA SER A 128 5.48 -17.69 1.22
C SER A 128 5.08 -16.23 0.97
N PHE A 129 5.96 -15.40 0.41
CA PHE A 129 5.61 -14.04 0.01
C PHE A 129 4.55 -14.02 -1.09
N ARG A 130 4.68 -14.88 -2.11
CA ARG A 130 3.69 -15.00 -3.19
C ARG A 130 2.33 -15.45 -2.66
N GLU A 131 2.32 -16.43 -1.76
CA GLU A 131 1.09 -16.90 -1.11
C GLU A 131 0.48 -15.80 -0.23
N ALA A 132 1.29 -15.12 0.59
CA ALA A 132 0.84 -14.00 1.41
C ALA A 132 0.25 -12.85 0.57
N LEU A 133 0.87 -12.53 -0.57
CA LEU A 133 0.35 -11.53 -1.50
C LEU A 133 -1.02 -11.94 -2.08
N SER A 134 -1.16 -13.20 -2.47
CA SER A 134 -2.45 -13.73 -2.96
C SER A 134 -3.54 -13.68 -1.89
N MET A 135 -3.20 -14.02 -0.64
CA MET A 135 -4.09 -13.94 0.50
C MET A 135 -4.46 -12.49 0.83
N ALA A 136 -3.50 -11.56 0.76
CA ALA A 136 -3.73 -10.14 0.95
C ALA A 136 -4.68 -9.59 -0.12
N TRP A 137 -4.48 -9.97 -1.39
CA TRP A 137 -5.37 -9.56 -2.48
C TRP A 137 -6.81 -10.05 -2.28
N LEU A 138 -6.98 -11.32 -1.94
CA LEU A 138 -8.29 -11.90 -1.63
C LEU A 138 -8.94 -11.20 -0.43
N ALA A 139 -8.18 -10.92 0.62
CA ALA A 139 -8.68 -10.22 1.82
C ALA A 139 -9.10 -8.77 1.53
N MET A 140 -8.33 -8.06 0.70
CA MET A 140 -8.67 -6.70 0.23
C MET A 140 -9.91 -6.71 -0.66
N ALA A 141 -10.01 -7.67 -1.57
CA ALA A 141 -11.18 -7.84 -2.45
C ALA A 141 -12.45 -8.19 -1.68
N ALA A 142 -12.33 -8.93 -0.57
CA ALA A 142 -13.44 -9.22 0.33
C ALA A 142 -13.91 -7.97 1.11
N ASN A 143 -12.99 -7.09 1.50
CA ASN A 143 -13.28 -5.89 2.29
C ASN A 143 -13.14 -4.59 1.46
N LYS A 144 -13.91 -4.47 0.36
CA LYS A 144 -13.77 -3.37 -0.61
C LYS A 144 -13.87 -1.98 0.03
N MET A 145 -14.88 -1.74 0.89
CA MET A 145 -15.11 -0.42 1.49
C MET A 145 -13.95 0.01 2.40
N ARG A 146 -13.49 -0.89 3.27
CA ARG A 146 -12.37 -0.61 4.18
C ARG A 146 -11.08 -0.36 3.41
N THR A 147 -10.79 -1.20 2.41
CA THR A 147 -9.61 -1.05 1.56
C THR A 147 -9.65 0.27 0.79
N LEU A 148 -10.80 0.65 0.25
CA LEU A 148 -10.96 1.91 -0.47
C LEU A 148 -10.75 3.13 0.44
N LEU A 149 -11.38 3.16 1.62
CA LEU A 149 -11.25 4.28 2.55
C LEU A 149 -9.82 4.45 3.08
N THR A 150 -9.14 3.33 3.35
CA THR A 150 -7.73 3.35 3.80
C THR A 150 -6.78 3.82 2.70
N MET A 151 -6.94 3.31 1.46
CA MET A 151 -6.17 3.79 0.32
C MET A 151 -6.42 5.26 0.01
N LEU A 152 -7.68 5.72 0.10
CA LEU A 152 -8.04 7.11 -0.16
C LEU A 152 -7.30 8.07 0.78
N GLY A 153 -7.21 7.73 2.07
CA GLY A 153 -6.45 8.53 3.04
C GLY A 153 -4.97 8.64 2.67
N ILE A 154 -4.35 7.53 2.26
CA ILE A 154 -2.95 7.52 1.81
C ILE A 154 -2.77 8.34 0.53
N ILE A 155 -3.68 8.20 -0.44
CA ILE A 155 -3.64 8.92 -1.72
C ILE A 155 -3.76 10.43 -1.48
N ILE A 156 -4.73 10.87 -0.68
CA ILE A 156 -4.91 12.29 -0.35
C ILE A 156 -3.69 12.82 0.41
N GLY A 157 -3.16 12.03 1.37
CA GLY A 157 -1.96 12.40 2.12
C GLY A 157 -0.75 12.63 1.21
N ILE A 158 -0.43 11.66 0.35
CA ILE A 158 0.70 11.77 -0.59
C ILE A 158 0.46 12.90 -1.60
N ALA A 159 -0.75 12.98 -2.18
CA ALA A 159 -1.07 14.00 -3.16
C ALA A 159 -0.97 15.41 -2.59
N SER A 160 -1.42 15.64 -1.35
CA SER A 160 -1.36 16.96 -0.70
C SER A 160 0.08 17.39 -0.43
N VAL A 161 0.93 16.49 0.08
CA VAL A 161 2.35 16.76 0.33
C VAL A 161 3.10 17.04 -0.97
N VAL A 162 2.88 16.24 -2.01
CA VAL A 162 3.53 16.48 -3.31
C VAL A 162 3.05 17.80 -3.92
N SER A 163 1.74 18.09 -3.85
CA SER A 163 1.17 19.32 -4.41
C SER A 163 1.72 20.58 -3.75
N ILE A 164 1.79 20.62 -2.41
CA ILE A 164 2.29 21.81 -1.72
C ILE A 164 3.78 22.06 -2.00
N VAL A 165 4.57 21.00 -2.12
CA VAL A 165 5.99 21.11 -2.46
C VAL A 165 6.17 21.66 -3.87
N VAL A 166 5.45 21.12 -4.85
CA VAL A 166 5.55 21.55 -6.25
C VAL A 166 5.02 22.98 -6.44
N VAL A 167 3.88 23.32 -5.85
CA VAL A 167 3.30 24.67 -5.94
C VAL A 167 4.22 25.69 -5.25
N GLY A 168 4.77 25.36 -4.08
CA GLY A 168 5.69 26.23 -3.37
C GLY A 168 6.97 26.50 -4.16
N ASP A 169 7.55 25.47 -4.77
CA ASP A 169 8.74 25.63 -5.61
C ASP A 169 8.43 26.46 -6.86
N ALA A 170 7.31 26.20 -7.53
CA ALA A 170 6.89 26.97 -8.70
C ALA A 170 6.65 28.46 -8.38
N ALA A 171 5.96 28.75 -7.26
CA ALA A 171 5.74 30.12 -6.82
C ALA A 171 7.06 30.85 -6.50
N LYS A 172 7.99 30.16 -5.83
CA LYS A 172 9.33 30.69 -5.56
C LYS A 172 10.07 30.99 -6.86
N GLN A 173 10.03 30.09 -7.83
CA GLN A 173 10.68 30.31 -9.14
C GLN A 173 10.07 31.48 -9.89
N MET A 174 8.73 31.64 -9.86
CA MET A 174 8.03 32.75 -10.51
C MET A 174 8.43 34.10 -9.90
N VAL A 175 8.43 34.21 -8.57
CA VAL A 175 8.85 35.43 -7.87
C VAL A 175 10.32 35.76 -8.16
N LEU A 176 11.20 34.75 -8.15
CA LEU A 176 12.60 34.96 -8.50
C LEU A 176 12.78 35.37 -9.97
N ALA A 177 11.96 34.85 -10.88
CA ALA A 177 11.97 35.24 -12.29
C ALA A 177 11.53 36.70 -12.47
N ASP A 178 10.45 37.12 -11.81
CA ASP A 178 9.97 38.51 -11.84
C ASP A 178 11.02 39.47 -11.24
N ILE A 179 11.61 39.13 -10.09
CA ILE A 179 12.68 39.92 -9.45
C ILE A 179 13.91 40.03 -10.38
N ARG A 180 14.26 38.97 -11.11
CA ARG A 180 15.35 39.01 -12.09
C ARG A 180 14.97 39.87 -13.31
N ALA A 181 13.72 39.81 -13.76
CA ALA A 181 13.21 40.61 -14.88
C ALA A 181 13.15 42.11 -14.55
N MET A 182 12.97 42.49 -13.28
CA MET A 182 13.06 43.88 -12.80
C MET A 182 14.49 44.45 -12.85
N GLY A 183 15.49 43.69 -13.30
CA GLY A 183 16.86 44.19 -13.46
C GLY A 183 17.57 44.35 -12.13
N THR A 184 17.54 43.34 -11.26
CA THR A 184 18.21 43.37 -9.94
C THR A 184 19.74 43.50 -9.99
N ASN A 185 20.33 43.44 -11.19
CA ASN A 185 21.74 43.70 -11.44
C ASN A 185 21.98 44.90 -12.38
N THR A 186 20.98 45.76 -12.57
CA THR A 186 21.10 46.99 -13.36
C THR A 186 21.35 48.17 -12.43
N ILE A 187 22.41 48.94 -12.71
CA ILE A 187 22.72 50.18 -11.99
C ILE A 187 22.50 51.33 -12.96
N ASP A 188 21.46 52.13 -12.72
CA ASP A 188 21.19 53.34 -13.50
C ASP A 188 22.06 54.50 -12.98
N ILE A 189 22.86 55.07 -13.88
CA ILE A 189 23.74 56.20 -13.57
C ILE A 189 23.08 57.47 -14.11
N HIS A 190 22.76 58.40 -13.21
CA HIS A 190 22.17 59.70 -13.55
C HIS A 190 23.15 60.85 -13.24
N PRO A 191 23.15 61.93 -14.05
CA PRO A 191 23.91 63.14 -13.72
C PRO A 191 23.27 63.90 -12.54
N GLY A 192 24.09 64.66 -11.81
CA GLY A 192 23.65 65.43 -10.63
C GLY A 192 24.01 64.75 -9.31
N LYS A 193 23.39 65.18 -8.21
CA LYS A 193 23.59 64.56 -6.88
C LYS A 193 22.46 63.61 -6.50
N ASP A 194 21.22 64.04 -6.69
CA ASP A 194 20.02 63.33 -6.27
C ASP A 194 18.87 63.56 -7.27
N PHE A 195 17.79 62.79 -7.14
CA PHE A 195 16.57 62.98 -7.92
C PHE A 195 16.03 64.41 -7.77
N GLY A 196 15.99 65.18 -8.87
CA GLY A 196 15.45 66.54 -8.93
C GLY A 196 16.47 67.69 -8.97
N ASP A 197 17.77 67.39 -9.11
CA ASP A 197 18.80 68.43 -9.30
C ASP A 197 18.78 69.01 -10.73
N ASP A 198 18.39 70.27 -10.87
CA ASP A 198 18.23 70.97 -12.16
C ASP A 198 19.42 71.87 -12.55
N ASN A 199 20.52 71.82 -11.79
CA ASN A 199 21.67 72.67 -12.01
C ASN A 199 22.26 72.47 -13.43
N PRO A 200 22.34 73.55 -14.26
CA PRO A 200 22.81 73.47 -15.65
C PRO A 200 24.21 72.85 -15.80
N GLN A 201 25.05 72.96 -14.77
CA GLN A 201 26.43 72.49 -14.80
C GLN A 201 26.56 70.97 -14.79
N TYR A 202 25.58 70.25 -14.21
CA TYR A 202 25.60 68.79 -14.12
C TYR A 202 24.82 68.11 -15.25
N ARG A 203 23.97 68.82 -15.99
CA ARG A 203 23.12 68.26 -17.06
C ARG A 203 23.87 67.51 -18.17
N GLN A 204 25.17 67.73 -18.35
CA GLN A 204 26.01 67.07 -19.36
C GLN A 204 27.26 66.41 -18.76
N ALA A 205 27.25 66.09 -17.47
CA ALA A 205 28.41 65.50 -16.80
C ALA A 205 28.73 64.07 -17.27
N LEU A 206 27.73 63.33 -17.76
CA LEU A 206 27.89 61.96 -18.26
C LEU A 206 28.16 61.99 -19.77
N LYS A 207 29.37 61.60 -20.18
CA LYS A 207 29.76 61.55 -21.59
C LYS A 207 29.66 60.12 -22.13
N TYR A 208 29.51 60.00 -23.44
CA TYR A 208 29.48 58.70 -24.10
C TYR A 208 30.80 57.92 -23.91
N ASP A 209 31.96 58.61 -23.86
CA ASP A 209 33.26 57.98 -23.67
C ASP A 209 33.42 57.30 -22.29
N ASP A 210 32.66 57.76 -21.28
CA ASP A 210 32.68 57.17 -19.94
C ASP A 210 32.17 55.72 -19.97
N LEU A 211 31.31 55.38 -20.94
CA LEU A 211 30.79 54.03 -21.16
C LEU A 211 31.93 53.02 -21.40
N VAL A 212 32.97 53.41 -22.15
CA VAL A 212 34.10 52.53 -22.49
C VAL A 212 34.91 52.18 -21.23
N ALA A 213 35.03 53.12 -20.29
CA ALA A 213 35.74 52.88 -19.03
C ALA A 213 34.92 51.97 -18.08
N ILE A 214 33.59 52.14 -18.07
CA ILE A 214 32.66 51.32 -17.27
C ILE A 214 32.60 49.89 -17.82
N GLN A 215 32.53 49.71 -19.14
CA GLN A 215 32.45 48.40 -19.78
C GLN A 215 33.75 47.58 -19.65
N LYS A 216 34.90 48.23 -19.41
CA LYS A 216 36.18 47.55 -19.13
C LYS A 216 36.27 46.93 -17.74
N GLN A 217 35.31 47.18 -16.84
CA GLN A 217 35.37 46.64 -15.49
C GLN A 217 35.00 45.14 -15.48
N PRO A 218 35.74 44.27 -14.76
CA PRO A 218 35.55 42.81 -14.81
C PRO A 218 34.17 42.30 -14.35
N TRP A 219 33.44 43.09 -13.57
CA TRP A 219 32.12 42.74 -13.02
C TRP A 219 30.96 43.32 -13.83
N VAL A 220 31.23 44.13 -14.86
CA VAL A 220 30.21 44.70 -15.73
C VAL A 220 30.02 43.77 -16.92
N ASN A 221 28.86 43.11 -17.00
CA ASN A 221 28.53 42.23 -18.11
C ASN A 221 28.20 43.04 -19.39
N SER A 222 27.44 44.12 -19.24
CA SER A 222 27.07 45.04 -20.32
C SER A 222 26.80 46.43 -19.75
N ALA A 223 27.06 47.47 -20.55
CA ALA A 223 26.71 48.84 -20.22
C ALA A 223 26.06 49.48 -21.46
N THR A 224 24.88 50.09 -21.29
CA THR A 224 24.12 50.67 -22.40
C THR A 224 23.75 52.11 -22.05
N PRO A 225 24.06 53.08 -22.90
CA PRO A 225 23.60 54.46 -22.74
C PRO A 225 22.10 54.51 -23.06
N SER A 226 21.34 55.23 -22.24
CA SER A 226 19.93 55.50 -22.46
C SER A 226 19.68 57.00 -22.53
N VAL A 227 18.94 57.44 -23.56
CA VAL A 227 18.47 58.83 -23.67
C VAL A 227 17.01 58.82 -24.07
N SER A 228 16.17 59.55 -23.36
CA SER A 228 14.74 59.64 -23.69
C SER A 228 14.39 61.07 -24.10
N LYS A 229 13.65 61.24 -25.20
CA LYS A 229 13.14 62.54 -25.64
C LYS A 229 11.70 62.43 -26.12
N SER A 230 10.84 63.32 -25.62
CA SER A 230 9.47 63.46 -26.12
C SER A 230 9.48 64.18 -27.47
N LEU A 231 8.88 63.56 -28.48
CA LEU A 231 8.83 64.02 -29.87
C LEU A 231 7.42 63.83 -30.43
N ARG A 232 7.07 64.54 -31.50
CA ARG A 232 5.84 64.25 -32.25
C ARG A 232 6.15 63.30 -33.40
N LEU A 233 5.45 62.18 -33.45
CA LEU A 233 5.56 61.20 -34.53
C LEU A 233 4.35 61.36 -35.46
N ARG A 234 4.62 61.60 -36.74
CA ARG A 234 3.61 61.68 -37.79
C ARG A 234 3.72 60.47 -38.72
N TYR A 235 2.62 59.75 -38.92
CA TYR A 235 2.51 58.68 -39.90
C TYR A 235 1.19 58.82 -40.67
N GLY A 236 1.28 59.09 -41.97
CA GLY A 236 0.13 59.47 -42.79
C GLY A 236 -0.57 60.71 -42.22
N ASN A 237 -1.86 60.56 -41.87
CA ASN A 237 -2.69 61.62 -41.29
C ASN A 237 -2.73 61.60 -39.74
N ILE A 238 -1.98 60.71 -39.08
CA ILE A 238 -1.96 60.59 -37.61
C ILE A 238 -0.73 61.30 -37.07
N ASP A 239 -0.93 62.16 -36.07
CA ASP A 239 0.12 62.95 -35.43
C ASP A 239 -0.06 62.89 -33.91
N ILE A 240 0.83 62.14 -33.24
CA ILE A 240 0.76 61.88 -31.81
C ILE A 240 2.10 62.20 -31.13
N ALA A 241 2.05 62.65 -29.87
CA ALA A 241 3.24 62.77 -29.04
C ALA A 241 3.69 61.36 -28.60
N VAL A 242 4.98 61.06 -28.79
CA VAL A 242 5.60 59.79 -28.40
C VAL A 242 6.85 60.08 -27.57
N ASN A 243 7.17 59.18 -26.64
CA ASN A 243 8.46 59.21 -25.97
C ASN A 243 9.42 58.28 -26.73
N ALA A 244 10.47 58.85 -27.31
CA ALA A 244 11.49 58.08 -28.02
C ALA A 244 12.65 57.78 -27.07
N ASN A 245 12.97 56.49 -26.90
CA ASN A 245 14.11 56.03 -26.12
C ASN A 245 15.23 55.60 -27.07
N GLY A 246 16.34 56.33 -27.06
CA GLY A 246 17.59 55.90 -27.66
C GLY A 246 18.32 54.99 -26.70
N VAL A 247 18.51 53.74 -27.12
CA VAL A 247 19.39 52.75 -26.49
C VAL A 247 20.48 52.40 -27.49
N SER A 248 21.66 51.95 -27.03
CA SER A 248 22.60 51.36 -27.99
C SER A 248 21.94 50.17 -28.67
N GLY A 249 21.94 50.16 -30.00
CA GLY A 249 21.82 48.90 -30.73
C GLY A 249 23.07 48.08 -30.44
N ASP A 250 22.91 46.76 -30.36
CA ASP A 250 23.97 45.79 -30.06
C ASP A 250 25.33 46.11 -30.70
#